data_AF-A0A2E5JK21-F1
#
_entry.id   AF-A0A2E5JK21-F1
#
_cell.length_a   1.000
_cell.length_b   1.000
_cell.length_c   1.000
_cell.angle_alpha   90.00
_cell.angle_beta   90.00
_cell.angle_gamma   90.00
#
_symmetry.space_group_name_H-M   'P 1'
#
loop_
_entity.id
_entity.type
_entity.pdbx_description
1 polymer ?
#
loop_
_entity_poly.entity_id
_entity_poly.type
_entity_poly.pdbx_seq_one_letter_code
_entity_poly.pdbx_strand_id
1 'polypeptide(L)'
;MKICLSIIIALNLLTLVTAQASERGMTNKSRALFEVISAVEAARYDLPVSYEVRESAQLIAPDVCEEVVADVVVDAFEAMIEAYQVVFPDDELPYAAAIADFSTLVGQSFYTRCQSFEDQSFETLKVSVFTSLDHSFKVTFLHHSLK
;
A
#
# COMPACT_ATOMS: atom_id res chain seq x y z
N MET A 1 44.44 -37.54 -16.30
CA MET A 1 43.88 -36.57 -15.35
C MET A 1 42.48 -36.20 -15.82
N LYS A 2 41.43 -36.48 -15.03
CA LYS A 2 40.05 -36.11 -15.38
C LYS A 2 39.82 -34.67 -14.91
N ILE A 3 39.54 -33.76 -15.84
CA ILE A 3 39.15 -32.38 -15.53
C ILE A 3 37.65 -32.42 -15.24
N CYS A 4 37.26 -32.30 -13.97
CA CYS A 4 35.87 -32.10 -13.58
C CYS A 4 35.51 -30.65 -13.88
N LEU A 5 34.66 -30.42 -14.89
CA LEU A 5 34.05 -29.12 -15.14
C LEU A 5 32.86 -28.98 -14.19
N SER A 6 32.97 -28.12 -13.20
CA SER A 6 31.83 -27.73 -12.35
C SER A 6 31.28 -26.41 -12.86
N ILE A 7 30.13 -26.46 -13.55
CA ILE A 7 29.36 -25.27 -13.89
C ILE A 7 28.56 -24.91 -12.62
N ILE A 8 28.98 -23.85 -11.94
CA ILE A 8 28.20 -23.24 -10.86
C ILE A 8 27.31 -22.19 -11.52
N ILE A 9 26.05 -22.52 -11.77
CA ILE A 9 25.02 -21.52 -12.07
C ILE A 9 24.63 -20.92 -10.73
N ALA A 10 25.33 -19.86 -10.32
CA ALA A 10 24.89 -19.02 -9.21
C ALA A 10 23.76 -18.13 -9.72
N LEU A 11 22.55 -18.70 -9.75
CA LEU A 11 21.33 -17.93 -9.90
C LEU A 11 21.15 -17.14 -8.60
N ASN A 12 21.79 -15.97 -8.52
CA ASN A 12 21.45 -14.96 -7.51
C ASN A 12 20.07 -14.40 -7.88
N LEU A 13 19.04 -15.22 -7.74
CA LEU A 13 17.75 -14.73 -7.31
C LEU A 13 18.01 -14.18 -5.91
N LEU A 14 18.28 -12.88 -5.85
CA LEU A 14 17.84 -12.09 -4.72
C LEU A 14 16.31 -12.19 -4.73
N THR A 15 15.79 -13.34 -4.29
CA THR A 15 14.51 -13.42 -3.63
C THR A 15 14.66 -12.51 -2.43
N LEU A 16 14.41 -11.22 -2.65
CA LEU A 16 13.82 -10.34 -1.67
C LEU A 16 12.51 -11.01 -1.30
N VAL A 17 12.62 -12.02 -0.43
CA VAL A 17 11.56 -12.37 0.50
C VAL A 17 11.49 -11.17 1.43
N THR A 18 10.99 -10.04 0.93
CA THR A 18 10.24 -9.12 1.74
C THR A 18 8.97 -9.88 2.07
N ALA A 19 9.10 -10.83 3.01
CA ALA A 19 8.06 -11.05 3.98
C ALA A 19 7.96 -9.73 4.77
N GLN A 20 7.43 -8.69 4.11
CA GLN A 20 6.71 -7.63 4.78
C GLN A 20 5.57 -8.39 5.41
N ALA A 21 5.74 -8.69 6.70
CA ALA A 21 4.63 -8.88 7.60
C ALA A 21 3.87 -7.55 7.59
N SER A 22 3.12 -7.31 6.50
CA SER A 22 1.99 -6.42 6.45
C SER A 22 1.18 -6.76 7.69
N GLU A 23 0.98 -5.76 8.55
CA GLU A 23 0.17 -5.91 9.75
C GLU A 23 -1.15 -6.59 9.39
N ARG A 24 -1.50 -7.62 10.18
CA ARG A 24 -2.15 -8.86 9.74
C ARG A 24 -3.64 -8.79 9.29
N GLY A 25 -4.24 -7.67 8.91
CA GLY A 25 -5.72 -7.58 8.80
C GLY A 25 -6.35 -7.72 7.42
N MET A 26 -5.94 -6.93 6.42
CA MET A 26 -6.57 -6.78 5.10
C MET A 26 -5.92 -7.68 4.06
N THR A 27 -4.60 -7.72 4.03
CA THR A 27 -3.84 -8.50 3.04
C THR A 27 -3.99 -10.02 3.23
N ASN A 28 -4.26 -10.47 4.46
CA ASN A 28 -4.58 -11.89 4.73
C ASN A 28 -5.98 -12.31 4.23
N LYS A 29 -6.86 -11.35 3.89
CA LYS A 29 -8.24 -11.63 3.46
C LYS A 29 -8.39 -11.69 1.94
N SER A 30 -7.41 -11.19 1.19
CA SER A 30 -7.40 -11.24 -0.27
C SER A 30 -5.97 -11.35 -0.80
N ARG A 31 -5.76 -12.34 -1.66
CA ARG A 31 -4.50 -12.54 -2.38
C ARG A 31 -4.22 -11.40 -3.37
N ALA A 32 -5.25 -10.92 -4.07
CA ALA A 32 -5.09 -9.82 -5.02
C ALA A 32 -4.68 -8.52 -4.32
N LEU A 33 -5.29 -8.21 -3.17
CA LEU A 33 -4.89 -7.08 -2.34
C LEU A 33 -3.45 -7.19 -1.86
N PHE A 34 -3.05 -8.37 -1.39
CA PHE A 34 -1.67 -8.60 -0.95
C PHE A 34 -0.68 -8.37 -2.10
N GLU A 35 -0.91 -8.95 -3.28
CA GLU A 35 0.00 -8.82 -4.42
C GLU A 35 0.15 -7.37 -4.88
N VAL A 36 -0.96 -6.64 -5.03
CA VAL A 36 -0.93 -5.23 -5.46
C VAL A 36 -0.31 -4.32 -4.40
N ILE A 37 -0.70 -4.43 -3.13
CA ILE A 37 -0.13 -3.59 -2.06
C ILE A 37 1.37 -3.87 -1.92
N SER A 38 1.78 -5.14 -1.99
CA SER A 38 3.19 -5.52 -1.90
C SER A 38 4.01 -4.95 -3.06
N ALA A 39 3.47 -4.95 -4.29
CA ALA A 39 4.14 -4.34 -5.44
C ALA A 39 4.31 -2.81 -5.28
N VAL A 40 3.26 -2.13 -4.82
CA VAL A 40 3.29 -0.68 -4.53
C VAL A 40 4.32 -0.36 -3.45
N GLU A 41 4.31 -1.11 -2.35
CA GLU A 41 5.24 -0.90 -1.24
C GLU A 41 6.70 -1.26 -1.59
N ALA A 42 6.92 -2.29 -2.41
CA ALA A 42 8.25 -2.68 -2.87
C ALA A 42 8.89 -1.58 -3.72
N ALA A 43 8.10 -0.87 -4.52
CA ALA A 43 8.56 0.22 -5.36
C ALA A 43 8.81 1.55 -4.62
N ARG A 44 8.58 1.60 -3.29
CA ARG A 44 8.52 2.89 -2.58
C ARG A 44 9.78 3.74 -2.65
N TYR A 45 10.93 3.08 -2.76
CA TYR A 45 12.25 3.73 -2.79
C TYR A 45 12.73 4.05 -4.21
N ASP A 46 12.05 3.51 -5.22
CA ASP A 46 12.38 3.70 -6.62
C ASP A 46 11.58 4.87 -7.24
N LEU A 47 10.66 5.46 -6.46
CA LEU A 47 9.74 6.49 -6.92
C LEU A 47 9.96 7.85 -6.25
N PRO A 48 9.85 8.96 -7.02
CA PRO A 48 9.75 10.31 -6.44
C PRO A 48 8.45 10.51 -5.67
N VAL A 49 7.43 9.69 -5.94
CA VAL A 49 6.16 9.66 -5.22
C VAL A 49 5.81 8.21 -4.90
N SER A 50 5.65 7.87 -3.62
CA SER A 50 5.34 6.50 -3.20
C SER A 50 4.22 6.42 -2.18
N TYR A 51 3.68 5.21 -2.00
CA TYR A 51 2.57 4.96 -1.12
C TYR A 51 2.83 3.76 -0.19
N GLU A 52 2.22 3.81 0.99
CA GLU A 52 2.25 2.70 1.97
C GLU A 52 0.87 2.55 2.60
N VAL A 53 0.47 1.29 2.86
CA VAL A 53 -0.81 0.96 3.49
C VAL A 53 -0.56 0.38 4.88
N ARG A 54 -1.06 1.06 5.92
CA ARG A 54 -0.90 0.61 7.32
C ARG A 54 -2.22 0.39 8.03
N GLU A 55 -2.23 -0.58 8.94
CA GLU A 55 -3.37 -0.88 9.81
C GLU A 55 -3.20 -0.36 11.24
N SER A 56 -1.96 -0.10 11.69
CA SER A 56 -1.67 0.40 13.04
C SER A 56 -1.72 1.93 13.22
N ALA A 57 -1.24 2.41 14.37
CA ALA A 57 -1.54 3.72 14.98
C ALA A 57 -1.04 4.91 14.16
N GLN A 58 -1.77 6.03 14.32
CA GLN A 58 -1.45 7.33 13.73
C GLN A 58 0.00 7.74 14.05
N LEU A 59 0.81 7.94 13.01
CA LEU A 59 2.16 8.48 13.13
C LEU A 59 2.14 9.95 13.62
N ILE A 60 1.03 10.65 13.34
CA ILE A 60 0.88 12.09 13.54
C ILE A 60 -0.54 12.36 14.06
N ALA A 61 -0.68 13.33 14.95
CA ALA A 61 -1.99 13.81 15.38
C ALA A 61 -2.75 14.39 14.18
N PRO A 62 -4.02 14.00 13.96
CA PRO A 62 -4.79 14.47 12.83
C PRO A 62 -5.15 15.95 12.97
N ASP A 63 -4.94 16.73 11.91
CA ASP A 63 -5.20 18.18 11.90
C ASP A 63 -6.65 18.49 11.54
N VAL A 64 -7.22 17.70 10.62
CA VAL A 64 -8.59 17.84 10.13
C VAL A 64 -9.21 16.46 10.03
N CYS A 65 -10.38 16.28 10.68
CA CYS A 65 -11.18 15.07 10.56
C CYS A 65 -12.59 15.42 10.06
N GLU A 66 -13.12 14.60 9.17
CA GLU A 66 -14.48 14.74 8.64
C GLU A 66 -15.12 13.36 8.42
N GLU A 67 -16.45 13.34 8.42
CA GLU A 67 -17.20 12.12 8.09
C GLU A 67 -17.31 11.97 6.56
N VAL A 68 -16.99 10.79 6.06
CA VAL A 68 -17.02 10.45 4.63
C VAL A 68 -17.73 9.11 4.42
N VAL A 69 -18.27 8.91 3.22
CA VAL A 69 -18.83 7.62 2.80
C VAL A 69 -17.74 6.64 2.40
N ALA A 70 -18.05 5.34 2.45
CA ALA A 70 -17.18 4.24 2.03
C ALA A 70 -16.50 4.46 0.67
N ASP A 71 -17.21 5.01 -0.31
CA ASP A 71 -16.69 5.26 -1.67
C ASP A 71 -15.42 6.13 -1.63
N VAL A 72 -15.34 7.11 -0.72
CA VAL A 72 -14.15 7.97 -0.57
C VAL A 72 -12.92 7.19 -0.10
N VAL A 73 -13.12 6.11 0.65
CA VAL A 73 -12.04 5.21 1.09
C VAL A 73 -11.53 4.38 -0.09
N VAL A 74 -12.46 3.88 -0.92
CA VAL A 74 -12.16 3.09 -2.12
C VAL A 74 -11.46 3.96 -3.17
N ASP A 75 -11.97 5.16 -3.43
CA ASP A 75 -11.36 6.15 -4.34
C ASP A 75 -9.91 6.46 -3.94
N ALA A 76 -9.62 6.54 -2.63
CA ALA A 76 -8.26 6.77 -2.14
C ALA A 76 -7.31 5.61 -2.46
N PHE A 77 -7.81 4.37 -2.41
CA PHE A 77 -7.06 3.17 -2.79
C PHE A 77 -6.87 3.07 -4.30
N GLU A 78 -7.91 3.38 -5.09
CA GLU A 78 -7.83 3.42 -6.55
C GLU A 78 -6.82 4.47 -7.02
N ALA A 79 -6.86 5.68 -6.46
CA ALA A 79 -5.90 6.75 -6.80
C ALA A 79 -4.44 6.35 -6.51
N MET A 80 -4.21 5.59 -5.44
CA MET A 80 -2.89 5.02 -5.14
C MET A 80 -2.43 4.03 -6.23
N ILE A 81 -3.32 3.13 -6.66
CA ILE A 81 -3.03 2.16 -7.72
C ILE A 81 -2.76 2.86 -9.05
N GLU A 82 -3.60 3.83 -9.43
CA GLU A 82 -3.44 4.59 -10.68
C GLU A 82 -2.10 5.35 -10.70
N ALA A 83 -1.74 6.00 -9.59
CA ALA A 83 -0.46 6.69 -9.48
C ALA A 83 0.73 5.74 -9.63
N TYR A 84 0.64 4.52 -9.07
CA TYR A 84 1.64 3.49 -9.27
C TYR A 84 1.72 3.04 -10.74
N GLN A 85 0.58 2.75 -11.39
CA GLN A 85 0.51 2.27 -12.77
C GLN A 85 1.09 3.25 -13.80
N VAL A 86 1.01 4.55 -13.53
CA VAL A 86 1.62 5.57 -14.40
C VAL A 86 3.13 5.39 -14.49
N VAL A 87 3.77 4.91 -13.43
CA VAL A 87 5.23 4.71 -13.38
C VAL A 87 5.63 3.26 -13.64
N PHE A 88 4.85 2.31 -13.13
CA PHE A 88 5.04 0.87 -13.30
C PHE A 88 3.77 0.23 -13.87
N PRO A 89 3.54 0.34 -15.19
CA PRO A 89 2.43 -0.34 -15.84
C PRO A 89 2.73 -1.84 -15.89
N ASP A 90 2.10 -2.61 -15.00
CA ASP A 90 2.24 -4.07 -14.93
C ASP A 90 0.88 -4.75 -15.07
N ASP A 91 0.55 -5.20 -16.28
CA ASP A 91 -0.71 -5.85 -16.59
C ASP A 91 -0.85 -7.26 -16.00
N GLU A 92 0.22 -7.81 -15.40
CA GLU A 92 0.18 -9.09 -14.70
C GLU A 92 -0.42 -8.96 -13.28
N LEU A 93 -0.42 -7.76 -12.69
CA LEU A 93 -0.98 -7.54 -11.37
C LEU A 93 -2.52 -7.52 -11.38
N PRO A 94 -3.18 -8.17 -10.41
CA PRO A 94 -4.64 -8.33 -10.40
C PRO A 94 -5.38 -7.09 -9.86
N TYR A 95 -5.17 -5.92 -10.45
CA TYR A 95 -5.67 -4.63 -9.95
C TYR A 95 -7.19 -4.58 -9.78
N ALA A 96 -7.95 -5.03 -10.78
CA ALA A 96 -9.41 -5.01 -10.73
C ALA A 96 -9.96 -5.91 -9.59
N ALA A 97 -9.31 -7.05 -9.35
CA ALA A 97 -9.66 -7.93 -8.24
C ALA A 97 -9.28 -7.31 -6.89
N ALA A 98 -8.12 -6.65 -6.80
CA ALA A 98 -7.70 -5.96 -5.59
C ALA A 98 -8.68 -4.83 -5.21
N ILE A 99 -9.10 -4.01 -6.17
CA ILE A 99 -10.10 -2.95 -5.95
C ILE A 99 -11.44 -3.53 -5.49
N ALA A 100 -11.93 -4.58 -6.16
CA ALA A 100 -13.19 -5.23 -5.79
C ALA A 100 -13.13 -5.85 -4.38
N ASP A 101 -12.02 -6.51 -4.04
CA ASP A 101 -11.80 -7.09 -2.72
C ASP A 101 -11.69 -6.01 -1.64
N PHE A 102 -11.00 -4.90 -1.92
CA PHE A 102 -10.90 -3.76 -1.02
C PHE A 102 -12.27 -3.11 -0.78
N SER A 103 -13.02 -2.85 -1.84
CA SER A 103 -14.39 -2.33 -1.77
C SER A 103 -15.29 -3.23 -0.91
N THR A 104 -15.15 -4.56 -1.06
CA THR A 104 -15.89 -5.53 -0.23
C THR A 104 -15.49 -5.47 1.25
N LEU A 105 -14.21 -5.26 1.55
CA LEU A 105 -13.71 -5.11 2.93
C LEU A 105 -14.18 -3.81 3.59
N VAL A 106 -14.23 -2.72 2.82
CA VAL A 106 -14.78 -1.43 3.28
C VAL A 106 -16.29 -1.55 3.47
N GLY A 107 -17.00 -2.22 2.56
CA GLY A 107 -18.45 -2.40 2.63
C GLY A 107 -19.22 -1.09 2.48
N GLN A 108 -20.43 -1.03 3.03
CA GLN A 108 -21.31 0.16 2.95
C GLN A 108 -21.45 0.82 4.32
N SER A 109 -20.41 1.54 4.73
CA SER A 109 -20.34 2.23 6.02
C SER A 109 -19.95 3.71 5.88
N PHE A 110 -19.99 4.42 7.00
CA PHE A 110 -19.43 5.76 7.15
C PHE A 110 -18.09 5.68 7.89
N TYR A 111 -17.21 6.59 7.53
CA TYR A 111 -15.84 6.65 8.03
C TYR A 111 -15.53 8.05 8.52
N THR A 112 -14.73 8.12 9.58
CA THR A 112 -13.99 9.33 9.90
C THR A 112 -12.71 9.31 9.08
N ARG A 113 -12.57 10.27 8.16
CA ARG A 113 -11.33 10.57 7.45
C ARG A 113 -10.57 11.63 8.23
N CYS A 114 -9.34 11.33 8.62
CA CYS A 114 -8.44 12.29 9.24
C CYS A 114 -7.18 12.46 8.39
N GLN A 115 -6.71 13.70 8.20
CA GLN A 115 -5.53 14.00 7.41
C GLN A 115 -4.49 14.81 8.20
N SER A 116 -3.22 14.52 7.92
CA SER A 116 -2.06 15.27 8.42
C SER A 116 -1.03 15.39 7.32
N PHE A 117 -0.21 16.44 7.39
CA PHE A 117 0.92 16.65 6.51
C PHE A 117 2.16 16.87 7.36
N GLU A 118 3.25 16.17 7.03
CA GLU A 118 4.56 16.40 7.62
C GLU A 118 5.52 16.80 6.52
N ASP A 119 6.13 17.97 6.69
CA ASP A 119 7.16 18.43 5.78
C ASP A 119 8.53 18.10 6.38
N GLN A 120 9.18 17.10 5.83
CA GLN A 120 10.52 16.70 6.23
C GLN A 120 11.57 17.34 5.32
N SER A 121 12.85 17.17 5.68
CA SER A 121 13.97 17.77 4.95
C SER A 121 14.07 17.30 3.49
N PHE A 122 13.68 16.05 3.19
CA PHE A 122 13.87 15.42 1.87
C PHE A 122 12.56 14.90 1.26
N GLU A 123 11.47 14.89 2.03
CA GLU A 123 10.17 14.40 1.59
C GLU A 123 9.05 15.21 2.24
N THR A 124 7.90 15.25 1.59
CA THR A 124 6.63 15.64 2.19
C THR A 124 5.78 14.38 2.33
N LEU A 125 5.33 14.10 3.55
CA LEU A 125 4.49 12.96 3.88
C LEU A 125 3.05 13.45 4.12
N LYS A 126 2.12 12.98 3.30
CA LYS A 126 0.68 13.12 3.55
C LYS A 126 0.15 11.82 4.16
N VAL A 127 -0.46 11.91 5.33
CA VAL A 127 -1.11 10.77 6.00
C VAL A 127 -2.62 10.94 5.91
N SER A 128 -3.32 9.93 5.40
CA SER A 128 -4.79 9.87 5.41
C SER A 128 -5.24 8.62 6.15
N VAL A 129 -5.95 8.81 7.26
CA VAL A 129 -6.46 7.73 8.11
C VAL A 129 -7.97 7.66 7.97
N PHE A 130 -8.48 6.47 7.68
CA PHE A 130 -9.90 6.19 7.63
C PHE A 130 -10.24 5.20 8.74
N THR A 131 -11.19 5.56 9.59
CA THR A 131 -11.69 4.69 10.68
C THR A 131 -13.19 4.58 10.56
N SER A 132 -13.74 3.37 10.53
CA SER A 132 -15.19 3.19 10.51
C SER A 132 -15.81 3.70 11.81
N LEU A 133 -17.05 4.20 11.76
CA LEU A 133 -17.72 4.74 12.95
C LEU A 133 -17.92 3.72 14.07
N ASP A 134 -18.01 2.44 13.72
CA ASP A 134 -18.09 1.31 14.67
C ASP A 134 -16.71 0.79 15.11
N HIS A 135 -15.62 1.41 14.64
CA HIS A 135 -14.23 1.04 14.87
C HIS A 135 -13.85 -0.39 14.42
N SER A 136 -14.68 -1.05 13.61
CA SER A 136 -14.41 -2.40 13.09
C SER A 136 -13.34 -2.43 11.99
N PHE A 137 -13.11 -1.29 11.33
CA PHE A 137 -12.16 -1.14 10.24
C PHE A 137 -11.33 0.13 10.38
N LYS A 138 -10.05 0.02 10.09
CA LYS A 138 -9.13 1.15 10.01
C LYS A 138 -8.11 0.90 8.90
N VAL A 139 -7.89 1.91 8.06
CA VAL A 139 -6.82 1.91 7.06
C VAL A 139 -6.12 3.25 7.06
N THR A 140 -4.80 3.24 6.90
CA THR A 140 -3.98 4.44 6.76
C THR A 140 -3.25 4.38 5.43
N PHE A 141 -3.42 5.41 4.62
CA PHE A 141 -2.64 5.63 3.41
C PHE A 141 -1.59 6.70 3.68
N LEU A 142 -0.34 6.34 3.44
CA LEU A 142 0.79 7.26 3.47
C LEU A 142 1.15 7.58 2.04
N HIS A 143 1.30 8.86 1.73
CA HIS A 143 1.74 9.35 0.43
C HIS A 143 3.01 10.17 0.63
N HIS A 144 4.12 9.62 0.16
CA HIS A 144 5.46 10.22 0.23
C HIS A 144 5.73 10.93 -1.08
N SER A 145 6.19 12.18 -1.01
CA SER A 145 6.65 12.95 -2.16
C SER A 145 8.06 13.47 -1.89
N LEU A 146 9.05 13.01 -2.65
CA LEU A 146 10.42 13.50 -2.56
C LEU A 146 10.53 14.94 -3.09
N LYS A 147 11.48 15.71 -2.54
CA LYS A 147 11.77 17.09 -2.93
C LYS A 147 12.95 17.21 -3.90
#